data_AF-A0A5C7R7Q4-F1
#
_entry.id   AF-A0A5C7R7Q4-F1
#
_cell.length_a   1.000
_cell.length_b   1.000
_cell.length_c   1.000
_cell.angle_alpha   90.00
_cell.angle_beta   90.00
_cell.angle_gamma   90.00
#
_symmetry.space_group_name_H-M   'P 1'
#
loop_
_entity.id
_entity.type
_entity.pdbx_description
1 polymer ?
#
loop_
_entity_poly.entity_id
_entity_poly.type
_entity_poly.pdbx_seq_one_letter_code
_entity_poly.pdbx_strand_id
1 'polypeptide(L)' 'MPYLINIGHIHYQNEQVQEAFSAWVTVYIIAKQINLAQALQALVGLAEQLGADQGLAFWERFAEQFDKGTE' A
#
# COMPACT_ATOMS: atom_id res chain seq x y z
N MET A 1 4.83 11.62 -1.04
CA MET A 1 4.57 10.17 -0.93
C MET A 1 5.67 9.30 -0.33
N PRO A 2 7.00 9.56 -0.47
CA PRO A 2 8.00 8.62 0.08
C PRO A 2 7.89 8.43 1.62
N TYR A 3 7.37 9.43 2.32
CA TYR A 3 7.16 9.38 3.77
C TYR A 3 6.21 8.26 4.24
N LEU A 4 5.06 8.07 3.58
CA LEU A 4 4.09 7.04 3.99
C LEU A 4 4.57 5.61 3.64
N ILE A 5 5.32 5.46 2.54
CA ILE A 5 5.99 4.20 2.22
C ILE A 5 7.00 3.86 3.34
N ASN A 6 7.80 4.84 3.77
CA ASN A 6 8.75 4.66 4.88
C ASN A 6 8.05 4.31 6.20
N ILE A 7 6.93 4.95 6.52
CA ILE A 7 6.14 4.61 7.72
C ILE A 7 5.70 3.15 7.67
N GLY A 8 5.17 2.68 6.53
CA GLY A 8 4.76 1.30 6.42
C GLY A 8 5.93 0.32 6.56
N HIS A 9 7.12 0.67 6.05
CA HIS A 9 8.34 -0.12 6.28
C HIS A 9 8.73 -0.17 7.77
N ILE A 10 8.64 0.95 8.50
CA ILE A 10 8.95 1.00 9.94
C ILE A 10 7.97 0.14 10.73
N HIS A 11 6.67 0.24 10.46
CA HIS A 11 5.67 -0.63 11.09
C HIS A 11 5.95 -2.10 10.79
N TYR A 12 6.28 -2.45 9.53
CA TYR A 12 6.59 -3.82 9.16
C TYR A 12 7.82 -4.37 9.91
N GLN A 13 8.86 -3.56 10.10
CA GLN A 13 10.04 -3.91 10.88
C GLN A 13 9.73 -4.12 12.37
N ASN A 14 8.72 -3.43 12.90
CA ASN A 14 8.25 -3.56 14.28
C ASN A 14 7.17 -4.64 14.44
N GLU A 15 6.99 -5.53 13.46
CA GLU A 15 5.96 -6.59 13.45
C GLU A 15 4.51 -6.05 13.48
N GLN A 16 4.33 -4.75 13.25
CA GLN A 16 3.05 -4.05 13.17
C GLN A 16 2.46 -4.16 11.76
N VAL A 17 2.18 -5.40 11.35
CA VAL A 17 1.80 -5.72 9.97
C VAL A 17 0.52 -4.99 9.54
N GLN A 18 -0.46 -4.84 10.43
CA GLN A 18 -1.71 -4.17 10.10
C GLN A 18 -1.50 -2.66 9.83
N GLU A 19 -0.75 -1.96 10.68
CA GLU A 19 -0.40 -0.56 10.46
C GLU A 19 0.45 -0.36 9.20
N ALA A 20 1.37 -1.30 8.91
CA ALA A 20 2.18 -1.27 7.70
C ALA A 20 1.31 -1.30 6.44
N PHE A 21 0.39 -2.25 6.36
CA PHE A 21 -0.55 -2.39 5.26
C PHE A 21 -1.49 -1.19 5.14
N SER A 22 -2.00 -0.67 6.26
CA SER A 22 -2.85 0.54 6.27
C SER A 22 -2.13 1.75 5.65
N ALA A 23 -0.85 1.96 6.01
CA ALA A 23 -0.05 3.04 5.44
C ALA A 23 0.16 2.87 3.93
N TRP A 24 0.50 1.67 3.46
CA TRP A 24 0.72 1.39 2.04
C TRP A 24 -0.57 1.46 1.20
N VAL A 25 -1.70 0.98 1.73
CA VAL A 25 -3.01 1.11 1.10
C VAL A 25 -3.42 2.58 0.99
N THR A 26 -3.14 3.39 2.01
CA THR A 26 -3.35 4.85 1.95
C THR A 26 -2.52 5.48 0.84
N VAL A 27 -1.25 5.07 0.67
CA VAL A 27 -0.43 5.52 -0.46
C VAL A 27 -1.05 5.12 -1.80
N TYR A 28 -1.53 3.87 -1.92
CA TYR A 28 -2.17 3.38 -3.14
C TYR A 28 -3.38 4.23 -3.52
N ILE A 29 -4.30 4.46 -2.58
CA ILE A 29 -5.54 5.22 -2.80
C ILE A 29 -5.21 6.63 -3.32
N ILE A 30 -4.35 7.35 -2.61
CA ILE A 30 -4.02 8.73 -2.99
C ILE A 30 -3.23 8.75 -4.31
N ALA A 31 -2.25 7.86 -4.49
CA ALA A 31 -1.46 7.79 -5.72
C ALA A 31 -2.33 7.48 -6.95
N LYS A 32 -3.34 6.61 -6.80
CA LYS A 32 -4.32 6.31 -7.85
C LYS A 32 -5.18 7.53 -8.16
N GLN A 33 -5.70 8.22 -7.14
CA GLN A 33 -6.52 9.43 -7.32
C GLN A 33 -5.79 10.55 -8.07
N ILE A 34 -4.50 10.75 -7.79
CA ILE A 34 -3.70 11.83 -8.40
C ILE A 34 -2.87 11.36 -9.61
N ASN A 35 -3.02 10.10 -10.04
CA ASN A 35 -2.24 9.48 -11.12
C ASN A 35 -0.71 9.56 -10.93
N LEU A 36 -0.21 9.37 -9.70
CA LEU A 36 1.22 9.42 -9.40
C LEU A 36 1.93 8.10 -9.73
N ALA A 37 2.34 7.96 -10.99
CA ALA A 37 2.96 6.74 -11.53
C ALA A 37 4.15 6.23 -10.71
N GLN A 38 5.02 7.11 -10.20
CA GLN A 38 6.18 6.71 -9.40
C GLN A 38 5.79 5.99 -8.10
N ALA A 39 4.74 6.46 -7.42
CA ALA A 39 4.27 5.83 -6.18
C ALA A 39 3.58 4.50 -6.48
N LEU A 40 2.82 4.42 -7.57
CA LEU A 40 2.23 3.16 -8.03
C LEU A 40 3.31 2.12 -8.38
N GLN A 41 4.37 2.52 -9.09
CA GLN A 41 5.48 1.62 -9.42
C GLN A 41 6.21 1.12 -8.16
N ALA A 42 6.42 1.99 -7.17
CA ALA A 42 7.02 1.60 -5.90
C ALA A 42 6.16 0.57 -5.16
N LEU A 43 4.84 0.71 -5.21
CA LEU A 43 3.90 -0.25 -4.62
C LEU A 43 3.89 -1.60 -5.37
N VAL A 44 4.10 -1.62 -6.69
CA VAL A 44 4.29 -2.88 -7.43
C VAL A 44 5.51 -3.63 -6.89
N GLY A 45 6.66 -2.97 -6.81
CA GLY A 45 7.88 -3.59 -6.27
C GLY A 45 7.69 -4.07 -4.83
N LEU A 46 6.98 -3.31 -4.00
CA LEU A 46 6.67 -3.72 -2.64
C LEU A 46 5.78 -4.97 -2.59
N ALA A 47 4.76 -5.08 -3.45
CA ALA A 47 3.93 -6.27 -3.53
C ALA A 47 4.77 -7.51 -3.89
N GLU A 48 5.69 -7.38 -4.86
CA GLU A 48 6.61 -8.46 -5.24
C GLU A 48 7.51 -8.87 -4.06
N GLN A 49 8.03 -7.92 -3.29
CA GLN A 49 8.81 -8.20 -2.08
C GLN A 49 8.01 -8.93 -0.99
N LEU A 50 6.70 -8.73 -0.94
CA LEU A 50 5.78 -9.43 -0.04
C LEU A 50 5.30 -10.79 -0.62
N GLY A 51 5.83 -11.20 -1.78
CA GLY A 51 5.45 -12.44 -2.46
C GLY A 51 4.12 -12.37 -3.22
N ALA A 52 3.60 -11.16 -3.47
CA ALA A 52 2.38 -10.94 -4.22
C ALA A 52 2.68 -10.59 -5.69
N ASP A 53 2.44 -11.54 -6.58
CA ASP A 53 2.72 -11.43 -8.03
C ASP A 53 1.67 -10.59 -8.81
N GLN A 54 0.63 -10.09 -8.13
CA GLN A 54 -0.51 -9.42 -8.75
C GLN A 54 -0.32 -7.90 -8.89
N GLY A 55 0.83 -7.36 -8.49
CA GLY A 55 1.17 -5.94 -8.62
C GLY A 55 0.13 -5.01 -7.98
N LEU A 56 -0.42 -4.05 -8.74
CA LEU A 56 -1.43 -3.11 -8.23
C LEU A 56 -2.76 -3.77 -7.86
N ALA A 57 -3.12 -4.92 -8.47
CA ALA A 57 -4.36 -5.62 -8.13
C ALA A 57 -4.32 -6.20 -6.70
N PHE A 58 -3.12 -6.45 -6.15
CA PHE A 58 -2.96 -6.78 -4.74
C PHE A 58 -3.46 -5.64 -3.85
N TRP A 59 -2.98 -4.42 -4.08
CA TRP A 59 -3.36 -3.22 -3.31
C TRP A 59 -4.80 -2.81 -3.51
N GLU A 60 -5.35 -2.99 -4.72
CA GLU A 60 -6.76 -2.73 -5.02
C GLU A 60 -7.69 -3.50 -4.08
N ARG A 61 -7.44 -4.80 -3.87
CA ARG A 61 -8.27 -5.63 -2.98
C ARG A 61 -8.25 -5.17 -1.52
N PHE A 62 -7.13 -4.64 -1.04
CA PHE A 62 -7.06 -4.09 0.31
C PHE A 62 -7.74 -2.72 0.39
N ALA A 63 -7.62 -1.89 -0.65
CA ALA A 63 -8.34 -0.62 -0.71
C ALA A 63 -9.86 -0.82 -0.71
N GLU A 64 -10.37 -1.83 -1.45
CA GLU A 64 -11.79 -2.20 -1.44
C GLU A 64 -12.28 -2.67 -0.06
N GLN A 65 -11.43 -3.34 0.72
CA GLN A 65 -11.76 -3.74 2.09
C GLN A 65 -11.72 -2.56 3.06
N PHE A 66 -10.80 -1.61 2.83
CA PHE A 66 -10.67 -0.40 3.64
C PHE A 66 -11.92 0.49 3.50
N ASP A 67 -12.45 0.64 2.28
CA ASP A 67 -13.67 1.38 1.98
C ASP A 67 -14.91 0.76 2.66
N LYS A 68 -15.06 -0.57 2.58
CA LYS A 68 -16.17 -1.32 3.18
C LYS A 68 -16.12 -1.42 4.71
N GLY A 69 -14.97 -1.17 5.33
CA GLY A 69 -14.81 -1.13 6.79
C GLY A 69 -15.22 0.21 7.42
N THR A 70 -15.52 1.22 6.60
CA THR A 70 -15.96 2.55 7.03
C THR A 70 -17.48 2.78 6.87
N GLU A 71 -18.24 1.75 6.51
CA GLU A 71 -19.71 1.73 6.43
C GLU A 71 -20.37 1.09 7.67
#